data_AF-A0A662D391-F1
#
_entry.id   AF-A0A662D391-F1
#
_cell.length_a   1.000
_cell.length_b   1.000
_cell.length_c   1.000
_cell.angle_alpha   90.00
_cell.angle_beta   90.00
_cell.angle_gamma   90.00
#
_symmetry.space_group_name_H-M   'P 1'
#
loop_
_entity.id
_entity.type
_entity.pdbx_description
1 polymer ?
#
loop_
_entity_poly.entity_id
_entity_poly.type
_entity_poly.pdbx_seq_one_letter_code
_entity_poly.pdbx_strand_id
1 'polypeptide(L)'
;MDSFEKLKVLGEVARFDVCGFPSIFIKKSKKFQRFRFIYPAIGRKGSCVRLFKVLQTNICEGNCFYCANRKDRNFQRISFSPEELARLFIQYWKRGLVDGLFLSSAIYESPDRSEEKMLKTLQLLRYKYGYRGYVHYKILPGTSESLIEAAAHLADRLSINLEAPNAKYLSQLSPTKDFSSGVLSGLKKIAQLHRKKPLRAGITTQLVVGAAKETDREILNLSNKLYQDYNLWRVYYSAFMPIMDTPLEEMPPCPLLREFRLYQADFLLRKYGFVPEELPFDQRGNLPQNCDPKLGWALRNPDKFPIEVNKADFWELIRVPGIGRISAERIISARRRDKFVNLEQLRRTGAVVDHARNFVTLGGRFYPASGKKRGDDINRQLFLWEEL
;
A
#
# COMPACT_ATOMS: atom_id res chain seq x y z
N MET A 1 12.17 29.81 13.91
CA MET A 1 12.36 28.74 12.92
C MET A 1 11.45 29.03 11.75
N ASP A 2 12.02 29.18 10.55
CA ASP A 2 11.26 29.51 9.34
C ASP A 2 10.47 28.28 8.82
N SER A 3 9.44 28.53 8.00
CA SER A 3 8.58 27.49 7.42
C SER A 3 9.37 26.44 6.63
N PHE A 4 10.45 26.83 5.95
CA PHE A 4 11.29 25.88 5.21
C PHE A 4 12.12 24.96 6.12
N GLU A 5 12.59 25.47 7.25
CA GLU A 5 13.31 24.67 8.25
C GLU A 5 12.38 23.65 8.90
N LYS A 6 11.17 24.08 9.30
CA LYS A 6 10.13 23.19 9.81
C LYS A 6 9.79 22.09 8.79
N LEU A 7 9.71 22.44 7.50
CA LEU A 7 9.41 21.49 6.42
C LEU A 7 10.50 20.43 6.27
N LYS A 8 11.78 20.79 6.42
CA LYS A 8 12.87 19.81 6.37
C LYS A 8 12.69 18.74 7.45
N VAL A 9 12.41 19.16 8.69
CA VAL A 9 12.26 18.23 9.82
C VAL A 9 10.98 17.42 9.71
N LEU A 10 9.82 18.08 9.55
CA LEU A 10 8.53 17.39 9.51
C LEU A 10 8.35 16.55 8.23
N GLY A 11 8.96 16.98 7.13
CA GLY A 11 9.02 16.20 5.89
C GLY A 11 9.90 14.96 6.02
N GLU A 12 11.03 15.04 6.73
CA GLU A 12 11.88 13.89 7.00
C GLU A 12 11.16 12.86 7.89
N VAL A 13 10.47 13.30 8.94
CA VAL A 13 9.78 12.38 9.84
C VAL A 13 8.52 11.80 9.21
N ALA A 14 7.86 12.52 8.30
CA ALA A 14 6.74 11.99 7.51
C ALA A 14 7.12 10.78 6.64
N ARG A 15 8.41 10.49 6.43
CA ARG A 15 8.88 9.29 5.72
C ARG A 15 8.48 7.99 6.41
N PHE A 16 8.32 7.99 7.74
CA PHE A 16 7.90 6.79 8.47
C PHE A 16 6.40 6.49 8.30
N ASP A 17 5.64 7.47 7.78
CA ASP A 17 4.27 7.28 7.32
C ASP A 17 4.22 6.83 5.83
N VAL A 18 5.36 6.70 5.13
CA VAL A 18 5.43 6.38 3.69
C VAL A 18 5.29 4.89 3.45
N CYS A 19 4.23 4.54 2.70
CA CYS A 19 4.03 3.23 2.11
C CYS A 19 3.50 3.37 0.68
N GLY A 20 3.57 2.29 -0.09
CA GLY A 20 2.89 2.16 -1.39
C GLY A 20 3.77 1.75 -2.55
N PHE A 21 5.09 1.91 -2.41
CA PHE A 21 6.09 1.30 -3.27
C PHE A 21 6.96 0.38 -2.42
N PRO A 22 7.12 -0.92 -2.77
CA PRO A 22 7.90 -1.84 -1.96
C PRO A 22 9.33 -1.35 -1.82
N SER A 23 9.82 -1.37 -0.60
CA SER A 23 11.09 -0.75 -0.22
C SER A 23 12.29 -1.35 -0.97
N ILE A 24 12.16 -2.61 -1.44
CA ILE A 24 13.18 -3.31 -2.22
C ILE A 24 13.53 -2.58 -3.54
N PHE A 25 12.62 -1.80 -4.10
CA PHE A 25 12.83 -1.08 -5.36
C PHE A 25 13.38 0.34 -5.17
N ILE A 26 13.30 0.91 -3.95
CA ILE A 26 13.79 2.27 -3.65
C ILE A 26 15.32 2.36 -3.82
N LYS A 27 16.06 1.27 -3.57
CA LYS A 27 17.52 1.24 -3.76
C LYS A 27 17.97 1.54 -5.20
N LYS A 28 17.12 1.31 -6.20
CA LYS A 28 17.45 1.56 -7.62
C LYS A 28 17.10 2.99 -8.09
N SER A 29 16.33 3.77 -7.34
CA SER A 29 15.76 5.04 -7.78
C SER A 29 16.39 6.28 -7.14
N LYS A 30 17.72 6.29 -6.88
CA LYS A 30 18.42 7.44 -6.27
C LYS A 30 18.31 8.75 -7.07
N LYS A 31 17.85 8.74 -8.32
CA LYS A 31 17.77 9.93 -9.19
C LYS A 31 16.47 10.75 -9.06
N PHE A 32 15.40 10.26 -8.42
CA PHE A 32 14.07 10.89 -8.56
C PHE A 32 13.58 11.77 -7.38
N GLN A 33 14.21 11.74 -6.20
CA GLN A 33 13.76 12.55 -5.05
C GLN A 33 14.74 13.67 -4.71
N ARG A 34 14.62 14.80 -5.42
CA ARG A 34 15.33 16.05 -5.08
C ARG A 34 14.90 16.61 -3.71
N PHE A 35 13.68 16.29 -3.25
CA PHE A 35 13.12 16.72 -1.97
C PHE A 35 12.53 15.53 -1.21
N ARG A 36 12.93 15.35 0.05
CA ARG A 36 12.51 14.19 0.89
C ARG A 36 11.02 14.19 1.26
N PHE A 37 10.34 15.33 1.13
CA PHE A 37 8.91 15.51 1.40
C PHE A 37 8.03 15.46 0.13
N ILE A 38 8.61 15.28 -1.06
CA ILE A 38 7.85 15.11 -2.30
C ILE A 38 7.87 13.63 -2.65
N TYR A 39 6.71 12.99 -2.55
CA TYR A 39 6.58 11.55 -2.75
C TYR A 39 5.89 11.22 -4.07
N PRO A 40 6.51 10.42 -4.96
CA PRO A 40 5.85 9.93 -6.16
C PRO A 40 4.81 8.87 -5.79
N ALA A 41 3.55 9.09 -6.18
CA ALA A 41 2.45 8.15 -6.08
C ALA A 41 1.91 7.83 -7.47
N ILE A 42 1.23 6.69 -7.61
CA ILE A 42 0.60 6.31 -8.87
C ILE A 42 -0.85 6.80 -8.87
N GLY A 43 -1.20 7.56 -9.92
CA GLY A 43 -2.52 8.13 -10.15
C GLY A 43 -3.44 7.20 -10.93
N ARG A 44 -4.68 7.65 -11.20
CA ARG A 44 -5.80 6.85 -11.75
C ARG A 44 -5.60 6.21 -13.14
N LYS A 45 -4.43 6.34 -13.77
CA LYS A 45 -4.08 5.76 -15.08
C LYS A 45 -2.57 5.45 -15.19
N GLY A 46 -1.92 5.10 -14.09
CA GLY A 46 -0.46 4.88 -14.07
C GLY A 46 0.39 6.16 -14.11
N SER A 47 -0.23 7.36 -14.09
CA SER A 47 0.50 8.63 -14.07
C SER A 47 1.21 8.84 -12.74
N CYS A 48 2.43 9.41 -12.77
CA CYS A 48 3.12 9.81 -11.55
C CYS A 48 2.50 11.10 -10.99
N VAL A 49 2.12 11.07 -9.72
CA VAL A 49 1.58 12.20 -8.95
C VAL A 49 2.58 12.54 -7.86
N ARG A 50 3.04 13.79 -7.80
CA ARG A 50 3.98 14.28 -6.78
C ARG A 50 3.21 14.79 -5.58
N LEU A 51 3.17 14.01 -4.51
CA LEU A 51 2.48 14.38 -3.28
C LEU A 51 3.41 15.17 -2.35
N PHE A 52 2.99 16.35 -1.94
CA PHE A 52 3.55 17.06 -0.80
C PHE A 52 3.16 16.30 0.46
N LYS A 53 4.09 15.58 1.08
CA LYS A 53 3.82 14.77 2.26
C LYS A 53 4.46 15.37 3.48
N VAL A 54 3.63 15.66 4.49
CA VAL A 54 4.06 16.44 5.65
C VAL A 54 3.20 16.13 6.87
N LEU A 55 3.79 16.30 8.04
CA LEU A 55 3.08 16.29 9.31
C LEU A 55 2.70 17.73 9.69
N GLN A 56 1.49 17.94 10.24
CA GLN A 56 1.12 19.20 10.90
C GLN A 56 2.01 19.43 12.14
N THR A 57 2.27 18.38 12.91
CA THR A 57 3.22 18.37 14.04
C THR A 57 3.83 16.98 14.23
N ASN A 58 5.02 16.92 14.81
CA ASN A 58 5.66 15.69 15.29
C ASN A 58 5.59 15.54 16.83
N ILE A 59 4.92 16.45 17.54
CA ILE A 59 4.64 16.32 18.97
C ILE A 59 3.55 15.26 19.15
N CYS A 60 3.82 14.24 19.96
CA CYS A 60 2.91 13.12 20.15
C CYS A 60 2.75 12.78 21.63
N GLU A 61 1.51 12.59 22.09
CA GLU A 61 1.18 11.97 23.37
C GLU A 61 1.21 10.44 23.29
N GLY A 62 1.11 9.87 22.08
CA GLY A 62 1.16 8.44 21.85
C GLY A 62 2.57 7.87 21.97
N ASN A 63 2.68 6.65 22.49
CA ASN A 63 3.97 6.02 22.79
C ASN A 63 4.21 4.70 22.04
N CYS A 64 3.87 4.68 20.74
CA CYS A 64 4.05 3.48 19.91
C CYS A 64 5.53 3.09 19.86
N PHE A 65 5.84 1.82 20.15
CA PHE A 65 7.19 1.33 20.39
C PHE A 65 8.09 1.31 19.14
N TYR A 66 7.51 1.39 17.94
CA TYR A 66 8.22 1.45 16.66
C TYR A 66 8.33 2.87 16.08
N CYS A 67 7.71 3.87 16.71
CA CYS A 67 7.43 5.15 16.04
C CYS A 67 8.50 6.21 16.34
N ALA A 68 9.01 6.86 15.29
CA ALA A 68 9.91 8.00 15.41
C ALA A 68 9.34 9.17 16.21
N ASN A 69 8.00 9.28 16.28
CA ASN A 69 7.29 10.36 16.96
C ASN A 69 6.89 10.05 18.40
N ARG A 70 7.18 8.86 18.92
CA ARG A 70 6.73 8.45 20.26
C ARG A 70 7.08 9.47 21.34
N LYS A 71 6.21 9.63 22.34
CA LYS A 71 6.31 10.65 23.38
C LYS A 71 7.69 10.70 24.06
N ASP A 72 8.21 9.56 24.52
CA ASP A 72 9.41 9.55 25.36
C ASP A 72 10.73 9.58 24.56
N ARG A 73 10.68 9.69 23.23
CA ARG A 73 11.89 9.80 22.41
C ARG A 73 12.37 11.25 22.42
N ASN A 74 13.65 11.47 22.70
CA ASN A 74 14.22 12.81 22.79
C ASN A 74 14.72 13.29 21.42
N PHE A 75 13.95 14.15 20.76
CA PHE A 75 14.33 14.76 19.50
C PHE A 75 13.58 16.08 19.27
N GLN A 76 14.00 16.83 18.26
CA GLN A 76 13.42 18.14 17.95
C GLN A 76 11.91 18.07 17.64
N ARG A 77 11.11 18.74 18.46
CA ARG A 77 9.65 18.82 18.32
C ARG A 77 9.22 20.13 17.68
N ILE A 78 8.41 20.03 16.62
CA ILE A 78 8.02 21.15 15.75
C ILE A 78 6.55 20.98 15.36
N SER A 79 5.85 22.11 15.27
CA SER A 79 4.51 22.21 14.71
C SER A 79 4.43 23.36 13.70
N PHE A 80 3.68 23.14 12.63
CA PHE A 80 3.14 24.21 11.79
C PHE A 80 1.85 24.77 12.40
N SER A 81 1.59 26.06 12.17
CA SER A 81 0.20 26.55 12.21
C SER A 81 -0.55 26.14 10.93
N PRO A 82 -1.89 26.10 10.94
CA PRO A 82 -2.67 25.82 9.73
C PRO A 82 -2.38 26.78 8.58
N GLU A 83 -2.23 28.07 8.87
CA GLU A 83 -1.94 29.12 7.90
C GLU A 83 -0.55 28.97 7.30
N GLU A 84 0.44 28.64 8.12
CA GLU A 84 1.81 28.36 7.66
C GLU A 84 1.83 27.21 6.66
N LEU A 85 1.23 26.08 7.02
CA LEU A 85 1.27 24.88 6.20
C LEU A 85 0.48 25.04 4.90
N ALA A 86 -0.74 25.61 4.97
CA ALA A 86 -1.56 25.86 3.79
C ALA A 86 -0.85 26.78 2.79
N ARG A 87 -0.26 27.89 3.28
CA ARG A 87 0.50 28.83 2.45
C ARG A 87 1.71 28.15 1.80
N LEU A 88 2.47 27.37 2.57
CA LEU A 88 3.66 26.68 2.09
C LEU A 88 3.30 25.68 0.97
N PHE A 89 2.27 24.86 1.18
CA PHE A 89 1.79 23.94 0.15
C PHE A 89 1.40 24.66 -1.14
N ILE A 90 0.65 25.76 -1.05
CA ILE A 90 0.23 26.55 -2.21
C ILE A 90 1.42 27.14 -2.97
N GLN A 91 2.49 27.55 -2.28
CA GLN A 91 3.71 28.02 -2.95
C GLN A 91 4.37 26.91 -3.79
N TYR A 92 4.45 25.68 -3.28
CA TYR A 92 4.99 24.54 -4.03
C TYR A 92 4.08 24.13 -5.19
N TRP A 93 2.77 24.15 -4.97
CA TRP A 93 1.79 23.83 -6.01
C TRP A 93 1.80 24.85 -7.16
N LYS A 94 1.80 26.16 -6.85
CA LYS A 94 1.86 27.23 -7.87
C LYS A 94 3.16 27.21 -8.69
N ARG A 95 4.25 26.69 -8.12
CA ARG A 95 5.53 26.48 -8.83
C ARG A 95 5.56 25.18 -9.65
N GLY A 96 4.47 24.42 -9.67
CA GLY A 96 4.37 23.14 -10.38
C GLY A 96 5.30 22.06 -9.82
N LEU A 97 5.68 22.13 -8.54
CA LEU A 97 6.59 21.16 -7.90
C LEU A 97 5.84 19.96 -7.31
N VAL A 98 4.57 20.15 -6.93
CA VAL A 98 3.69 19.13 -6.35
C VAL A 98 2.32 19.19 -7.01
N ASP A 99 1.65 18.05 -7.06
CA ASP A 99 0.34 17.87 -7.69
C ASP A 99 -0.78 17.67 -6.65
N GLY A 100 -0.43 17.18 -5.45
CA GLY A 100 -1.37 16.85 -4.37
C GLY A 100 -0.75 16.98 -2.97
N LEU A 101 -1.60 16.91 -1.94
CA LEU A 101 -1.20 16.94 -0.52
C LEU A 101 -1.49 15.60 0.14
N PHE A 102 -0.55 15.10 0.94
CA PHE A 102 -0.79 14.10 1.98
C PHE A 102 -0.63 14.79 3.33
N LEU A 103 -1.74 14.98 4.04
CA LEU A 103 -1.79 15.65 5.33
C LEU A 103 -2.00 14.63 6.45
N SER A 104 -1.09 14.64 7.42
CA SER A 104 -1.07 13.78 8.61
C SER A 104 -0.57 14.59 9.79
N SER A 105 -0.62 14.03 10.99
CA SER A 105 -0.09 14.64 12.20
C SER A 105 0.26 13.57 13.24
N ALA A 106 1.14 13.93 14.17
CA ALA A 106 1.16 13.30 15.49
C ALA A 106 0.02 13.83 16.37
N ILE A 107 -0.19 13.20 17.55
CA ILE A 107 -1.27 13.55 18.48
C ILE A 107 -0.74 14.56 19.51
N TYR A 108 -1.00 15.85 19.31
CA TYR A 108 -0.72 16.89 20.28
C TYR A 108 -1.92 17.12 21.20
N GLU A 109 -1.73 16.83 22.49
CA GLU A 109 -2.71 16.84 23.58
C GLU A 109 -3.88 15.86 23.43
N SER A 110 -4.61 15.91 22.31
CA SER A 110 -5.70 14.97 22.00
C SER A 110 -5.80 14.72 20.49
N PRO A 111 -6.41 13.58 20.08
CA PRO A 111 -6.72 13.32 18.67
C PRO A 111 -7.53 14.46 18.05
N ASP A 112 -8.61 14.90 18.72
CA ASP A 112 -9.50 15.95 18.23
C ASP A 112 -8.78 17.29 18.05
N ARG A 113 -7.96 17.73 19.01
CA ARG A 113 -7.24 19.01 18.89
C ARG A 113 -6.26 19.01 17.72
N SER A 114 -5.66 17.85 17.43
CA SER A 114 -4.75 17.69 16.29
C SER A 114 -5.52 17.64 14.96
N GLU A 115 -6.65 16.95 14.96
CA GLU A 115 -7.55 16.84 13.82
C GLU A 115 -8.18 18.19 13.46
N GLU A 116 -8.59 19.00 14.44
CA GLU A 116 -9.09 20.37 14.23
C GLU A 116 -8.06 21.25 13.52
N LYS A 117 -6.79 21.17 13.92
CA LYS A 117 -5.70 21.90 13.24
C LYS A 117 -5.52 21.43 11.80
N MET A 118 -5.50 20.11 11.56
CA MET A 118 -5.40 19.54 10.22
C MET A 118 -6.62 19.93 9.35
N LEU A 119 -7.83 19.88 9.90
CA LEU A 119 -9.06 20.24 9.23
C LEU A 119 -9.05 21.74 8.89
N LYS A 120 -8.56 22.60 9.78
CA LYS A 120 -8.38 24.03 9.50
C LYS A 120 -7.42 24.26 8.33
N THR A 121 -6.31 23.53 8.26
CA THR A 121 -5.39 23.56 7.11
C THR A 121 -6.15 23.21 5.82
N LEU A 122 -6.93 22.13 5.84
CA LEU A 122 -7.73 21.70 4.68
C LEU A 122 -8.80 22.73 4.29
N GLN A 123 -9.50 23.32 5.25
CA GLN A 123 -10.48 24.38 5.01
C GLN A 123 -9.83 25.63 4.38
N LEU A 124 -8.65 26.04 4.85
CA LEU A 124 -7.91 27.16 4.25
C LEU A 124 -7.56 26.84 2.78
N LEU A 125 -7.11 25.62 2.49
CA LEU A 125 -6.82 25.20 1.11
C LEU A 125 -8.06 25.26 0.22
N ARG A 126 -9.21 24.77 0.69
CA ARG A 126 -10.45 24.72 -0.10
C ARG A 126 -11.09 26.10 -0.27
N TYR A 127 -11.25 26.86 0.82
CA TYR A 127 -12.07 28.07 0.83
C TYR A 127 -11.26 29.35 0.63
N LYS A 128 -10.08 29.47 1.25
CA LYS A 128 -9.25 30.69 1.13
C LYS A 128 -8.39 30.68 -0.13
N TYR A 129 -7.72 29.56 -0.40
CA TYR A 129 -6.81 29.44 -1.55
C TYR A 129 -7.44 28.84 -2.81
N GLY A 130 -8.67 28.33 -2.72
CA GLY A 130 -9.40 27.77 -3.87
C GLY A 130 -8.76 26.51 -4.46
N TYR A 131 -7.91 25.81 -3.73
CA TYR A 131 -7.24 24.60 -4.23
C TYR A 131 -8.22 23.43 -4.33
N ARG A 132 -8.49 22.97 -5.56
CA ARG A 132 -9.39 21.86 -5.87
C ARG A 132 -8.68 20.55 -6.23
N GLY A 133 -7.35 20.52 -6.10
CA GLY A 133 -6.55 19.34 -6.38
C GLY A 133 -6.62 18.30 -5.25
N TYR A 134 -5.87 17.21 -5.45
CA TYR A 134 -5.92 16.00 -4.64
C TYR A 134 -5.41 16.21 -3.21
N VAL A 135 -6.22 15.79 -2.22
CA VAL A 135 -5.82 15.70 -0.81
C VAL A 135 -6.09 14.30 -0.26
N HIS A 136 -5.02 13.64 0.18
CA HIS A 136 -5.06 12.49 1.08
C HIS A 136 -5.00 13.01 2.52
N TYR A 137 -6.04 12.71 3.29
CA TYR A 137 -6.17 13.17 4.67
C TYR A 137 -6.18 11.97 5.64
N LYS A 138 -5.21 11.93 6.57
CA LYS A 138 -5.04 10.82 7.52
C LYS A 138 -5.74 11.15 8.84
N ILE A 139 -6.86 10.47 9.10
CA ILE A 139 -7.58 10.52 10.36
C ILE A 139 -6.73 9.90 11.48
N LEU A 140 -6.69 10.56 12.62
CA LEU A 140 -6.01 10.07 13.81
C LEU A 140 -6.93 9.09 14.59
N PRO A 141 -6.38 8.01 15.18
CA PRO A 141 -7.17 7.14 16.04
C PRO A 141 -7.75 7.88 17.24
N GLY A 142 -9.04 7.64 17.54
CA GLY A 142 -9.75 8.32 18.62
C GLY A 142 -10.36 9.68 18.26
N THR A 143 -10.28 10.09 16.99
CA THR A 143 -10.95 11.31 16.49
C THR A 143 -12.48 11.17 16.54
N SER A 144 -13.16 12.21 17.01
CA SER A 144 -14.61 12.35 17.04
C SER A 144 -15.26 12.25 15.67
N GLU A 145 -16.43 11.61 15.61
CA GLU A 145 -17.13 11.34 14.36
C GLU A 145 -17.47 12.60 13.54
N SER A 146 -17.77 13.72 14.21
CA SER A 146 -18.08 15.01 13.56
C SER A 146 -16.88 15.58 12.79
N LEU A 147 -15.67 15.40 13.31
CA LEU A 147 -14.44 15.83 12.64
C LEU A 147 -14.11 14.93 11.44
N ILE A 148 -14.32 13.61 11.58
CA ILE A 148 -14.19 12.66 10.46
C ILE A 148 -15.16 13.04 9.35
N GLU A 149 -16.40 13.38 9.70
CA GLU A 149 -17.42 13.81 8.75
C GLU A 149 -17.03 15.11 8.05
N ALA A 150 -16.59 16.13 8.79
CA ALA A 150 -16.12 17.38 8.20
C ALA A 150 -14.92 17.17 7.25
N ALA A 151 -13.97 16.31 7.61
CA ALA A 151 -12.84 15.96 6.75
C ALA A 151 -13.30 15.22 5.47
N ALA A 152 -14.25 14.30 5.58
CA ALA A 152 -14.80 13.55 4.45
C ALA A 152 -15.45 14.44 3.39
N HIS A 153 -16.01 15.59 3.79
CA HIS A 153 -16.59 16.57 2.87
C HIS A 153 -15.55 17.30 2.00
N LEU A 154 -14.30 17.39 2.47
CA LEU A 154 -13.26 18.23 1.86
C LEU A 154 -12.10 17.42 1.23
N ALA A 155 -11.86 16.20 1.70
CA ALA A 155 -10.78 15.34 1.25
C ALA A 155 -11.16 14.47 0.04
N ASP A 156 -10.17 14.09 -0.76
CA ASP A 156 -10.36 13.16 -1.87
C ASP A 156 -10.21 11.70 -1.43
N ARG A 157 -9.30 11.46 -0.47
CA ARG A 157 -9.03 10.16 0.15
C ARG A 157 -8.93 10.33 1.66
N LEU A 158 -9.56 9.42 2.40
CA LEU A 158 -9.35 9.28 3.84
C LEU A 158 -8.56 8.02 4.15
N SER A 159 -7.73 8.10 5.18
CA SER A 159 -7.07 6.92 5.75
C SER A 159 -6.99 6.96 7.25
N ILE A 160 -6.98 5.79 7.87
CA ILE A 160 -6.62 5.59 9.27
C ILE A 160 -5.74 4.35 9.34
N ASN A 161 -4.65 4.39 10.08
CA ASN A 161 -3.72 3.25 10.16
C ASN A 161 -4.23 2.26 11.19
N LEU A 162 -4.37 0.99 10.79
CA LEU A 162 -4.66 -0.10 11.71
C LEU A 162 -3.44 -0.52 12.53
N GLU A 163 -2.25 -0.34 11.96
CA GLU A 163 -0.93 -0.70 12.50
C GLU A 163 -0.68 -2.21 12.65
N ALA A 164 -1.67 -2.99 13.09
CA ALA A 164 -1.55 -4.43 13.33
C ALA A 164 -2.80 -5.21 12.90
N PRO A 165 -2.75 -6.55 12.78
CA PRO A 165 -3.90 -7.34 12.34
C PRO A 165 -5.09 -7.40 13.30
N ASN A 166 -4.84 -7.25 14.61
CA ASN A 166 -5.85 -7.31 15.67
C ASN A 166 -5.32 -6.70 16.97
N ALA A 167 -6.17 -6.66 18.00
CA ALA A 167 -5.84 -6.10 19.32
C ALA A 167 -4.63 -6.77 20.00
N LYS A 168 -4.49 -8.10 19.90
CA LYS A 168 -3.34 -8.83 20.47
C LYS A 168 -2.02 -8.31 19.91
N TYR A 169 -1.93 -8.10 18.60
CA TYR A 169 -0.72 -7.57 17.98
C TYR A 169 -0.54 -6.07 18.22
N LEU A 170 -1.63 -5.29 18.21
CA LEU A 170 -1.54 -3.85 18.45
C LEU A 170 -0.96 -3.54 19.83
N SER A 171 -1.35 -4.30 20.86
CA SER A 171 -0.84 -4.13 22.24
C SER A 171 0.68 -4.33 22.35
N GLN A 172 1.29 -5.10 21.45
CA GLN A 172 2.75 -5.28 21.37
C GLN A 172 3.45 -4.12 20.64
N LEU A 173 2.71 -3.27 19.92
CA LEU A 173 3.25 -2.15 19.16
C LEU A 173 2.98 -0.80 19.80
N SER A 174 1.93 -0.70 20.61
CA SER A 174 1.52 0.55 21.22
C SER A 174 0.83 0.29 22.56
N PRO A 175 1.26 0.97 23.64
CA PRO A 175 0.57 0.92 24.92
C PRO A 175 -0.63 1.88 24.96
N THR A 176 -0.76 2.79 23.98
CA THR A 176 -1.74 3.88 23.99
C THR A 176 -2.89 3.70 23.00
N LYS A 177 -2.69 2.92 21.93
CA LYS A 177 -3.72 2.75 20.88
C LYS A 177 -4.66 1.61 21.23
N ASP A 178 -5.96 1.88 21.16
CA ASP A 178 -6.99 0.84 21.20
C ASP A 178 -7.42 0.42 19.78
N PHE A 179 -7.46 -0.89 19.55
CA PHE A 179 -7.79 -1.45 18.23
C PHE A 179 -9.27 -1.25 17.87
N SER A 180 -10.17 -1.45 18.82
CA SER A 180 -11.61 -1.53 18.57
C SER A 180 -12.27 -0.16 18.63
N SER A 181 -12.12 0.54 19.75
CA SER A 181 -12.75 1.82 20.07
C SER A 181 -12.02 3.01 19.48
N GLY A 182 -10.72 2.90 19.19
CA GLY A 182 -9.94 3.99 18.61
C GLY A 182 -9.76 3.86 17.09
N VAL A 183 -9.21 2.73 16.66
CA VAL A 183 -8.73 2.54 15.30
C VAL A 183 -9.81 1.99 14.36
N LEU A 184 -10.46 0.88 14.73
CA LEU A 184 -11.47 0.24 13.90
C LEU A 184 -12.79 1.03 13.85
N SER A 185 -13.18 1.68 14.95
CA SER A 185 -14.33 2.59 15.01
C SER A 185 -14.20 3.74 13.99
N GLY A 186 -13.05 4.40 13.93
CA GLY A 186 -12.76 5.44 12.96
C GLY A 186 -12.83 4.93 11.52
N LEU A 187 -12.28 3.73 11.26
CA LEU A 187 -12.40 3.11 9.94
C LEU A 187 -13.86 2.80 9.56
N LYS A 188 -14.65 2.27 10.50
CA LYS A 188 -16.09 2.01 10.32
C LYS A 188 -16.84 3.30 9.97
N LYS A 189 -16.55 4.40 10.67
CA LYS A 189 -17.15 5.71 10.38
C LYS A 189 -16.77 6.22 8.99
N ILE A 190 -15.49 6.16 8.61
CA ILE A 190 -15.02 6.51 7.27
C ILE A 190 -15.74 5.68 6.20
N ALA A 191 -15.86 4.36 6.40
CA ALA A 191 -16.54 3.46 5.48
C ALA A 191 -18.06 3.73 5.38
N GLN A 192 -18.71 4.07 6.50
CA GLN A 192 -20.12 4.50 6.50
C GLN A 192 -20.31 5.77 5.68
N LEU A 193 -19.48 6.79 5.89
CA LEU A 193 -19.53 8.05 5.14
C LEU A 193 -19.27 7.82 3.65
N HIS A 194 -18.28 6.99 3.32
CA HIS A 194 -17.96 6.64 1.93
C HIS A 194 -19.11 5.91 1.22
N ARG A 195 -19.85 5.04 1.92
CA ARG A 195 -21.05 4.40 1.36
C ARG A 195 -22.17 5.40 1.08
N LYS A 196 -22.36 6.39 1.96
CA LYS A 196 -23.36 7.47 1.76
C LYS A 196 -22.95 8.43 0.63
N LYS A 197 -21.68 8.82 0.59
CA LYS A 197 -21.11 9.72 -0.42
C LYS A 197 -19.69 9.28 -0.74
N PRO A 198 -19.48 8.59 -1.87
CA PRO A 198 -18.16 8.07 -2.22
C PRO A 198 -17.08 9.15 -2.31
N LEU A 199 -16.04 8.99 -1.49
CA LEU A 199 -14.77 9.71 -1.60
C LEU A 199 -14.17 9.49 -2.99
N ARG A 200 -13.70 10.56 -3.64
CA ARG A 200 -13.21 10.54 -5.02
C ARG A 200 -12.09 9.53 -5.26
N ALA A 201 -11.25 9.28 -4.26
CA ALA A 201 -10.12 8.35 -4.32
C ALA A 201 -10.24 7.17 -3.33
N GLY A 202 -11.36 7.05 -2.60
CA GLY A 202 -11.63 5.90 -1.73
C GLY A 202 -10.95 5.96 -0.36
N ILE A 203 -10.84 4.79 0.27
CA ILE A 203 -10.36 4.63 1.65
C ILE A 203 -9.09 3.78 1.65
N THR A 204 -8.10 4.12 2.47
CA THR A 204 -6.91 3.28 2.67
C THR A 204 -6.57 3.08 4.13
N THR A 205 -5.83 2.03 4.41
CA THR A 205 -5.21 1.82 5.73
C THR A 205 -3.77 1.33 5.58
N GLN A 206 -3.06 1.19 6.69
CA GLN A 206 -1.69 0.73 6.74
C GLN A 206 -1.47 -0.21 7.94
N LEU A 207 -0.62 -1.21 7.72
CA LEU A 207 -0.11 -2.16 8.72
C LEU A 207 1.42 -2.04 8.80
N VAL A 208 1.95 -2.18 10.02
CA VAL A 208 3.38 -2.37 10.28
C VAL A 208 3.65 -3.86 10.32
N VAL A 209 4.59 -4.32 9.49
CA VAL A 209 4.86 -5.74 9.26
C VAL A 209 6.19 -6.12 9.89
N GLY A 210 6.19 -7.15 10.73
CA GLY A 210 7.34 -7.78 11.35
C GLY A 210 7.62 -7.34 12.78
N ALA A 211 6.99 -6.27 13.24
CA ALA A 211 7.25 -5.72 14.58
C ALA A 211 6.56 -6.52 15.70
N ALA A 212 5.39 -7.13 15.45
CA ALA A 212 4.61 -7.84 16.46
C ALA A 212 4.63 -9.37 16.30
N LYS A 213 5.54 -9.88 15.44
CA LYS A 213 5.66 -11.32 15.09
C LYS A 213 4.37 -11.94 14.52
N GLU A 214 3.51 -11.10 13.94
CA GLU A 214 2.31 -11.54 13.24
C GLU A 214 2.65 -12.32 11.97
N THR A 215 1.79 -13.27 11.59
CA THR A 215 2.01 -14.10 10.39
C THR A 215 1.42 -13.45 9.13
N ASP A 216 1.95 -13.78 7.95
CA ASP A 216 1.43 -13.25 6.68
C ASP A 216 -0.04 -13.67 6.45
N ARG A 217 -0.43 -14.85 6.95
CA ARG A 217 -1.82 -15.33 6.93
C ARG A 217 -2.75 -14.40 7.70
N GLU A 218 -2.38 -13.99 8.92
CA GLU A 218 -3.21 -13.08 9.72
C GLU A 218 -3.34 -11.71 9.06
N ILE A 219 -2.24 -11.19 8.51
CA ILE A 219 -2.23 -9.94 7.76
C ILE A 219 -3.18 -10.01 6.56
N LEU A 220 -3.04 -11.03 5.70
CA LEU A 220 -3.79 -11.12 4.45
C LEU A 220 -5.26 -11.51 4.66
N ASN A 221 -5.56 -12.29 5.70
CA ASN A 221 -6.94 -12.52 6.15
C ASN A 221 -7.62 -11.23 6.57
N LEU A 222 -6.94 -10.39 7.36
CA LEU A 222 -7.46 -9.08 7.70
C LEU A 222 -7.64 -8.24 6.43
N SER A 223 -6.63 -8.12 5.58
CA SER A 223 -6.72 -7.31 4.36
C SER A 223 -7.90 -7.70 3.49
N ASN A 224 -8.12 -9.00 3.27
CA ASN A 224 -9.27 -9.50 2.52
C ASN A 224 -10.61 -9.07 3.14
N LYS A 225 -10.77 -9.23 4.46
CA LYS A 225 -11.97 -8.78 5.18
C LYS A 225 -12.17 -7.28 5.06
N LEU A 226 -11.11 -6.47 5.17
CA LEU A 226 -11.21 -5.02 5.03
C LEU A 226 -11.69 -4.60 3.64
N TYR A 227 -11.26 -5.28 2.58
CA TYR A 227 -11.76 -5.02 1.23
C TYR A 227 -13.25 -5.35 1.10
N GLN A 228 -13.70 -6.47 1.68
CA GLN A 228 -15.09 -6.90 1.63
C GLN A 228 -16.01 -6.03 2.50
N ASP A 229 -15.62 -5.79 3.76
CA ASP A 229 -16.48 -5.16 4.77
C ASP A 229 -16.55 -3.63 4.64
N TYR A 230 -15.47 -3.00 4.17
CA TYR A 230 -15.30 -1.55 4.18
C TYR A 230 -15.03 -0.94 2.80
N ASN A 231 -15.04 -1.75 1.74
CA ASN A 231 -14.76 -1.32 0.36
C ASN A 231 -13.45 -0.50 0.26
N LEU A 232 -12.40 -0.98 0.94
CA LEU A 232 -11.11 -0.32 0.90
C LEU A 232 -10.55 -0.27 -0.53
N TRP A 233 -9.96 0.85 -0.89
CA TRP A 233 -9.19 0.96 -2.11
C TRP A 233 -7.90 0.13 -2.03
N ARG A 234 -7.20 0.23 -0.88
CA ARG A 234 -5.90 -0.42 -0.66
C ARG A 234 -5.54 -0.52 0.83
N VAL A 235 -4.94 -1.65 1.19
CA VAL A 235 -4.15 -1.83 2.41
C VAL A 235 -2.68 -1.63 2.05
N TYR A 236 -1.98 -0.83 2.84
CA TYR A 236 -0.55 -0.62 2.72
C TYR A 236 0.21 -1.44 3.76
N TYR A 237 1.31 -2.06 3.33
CA TYR A 237 2.22 -2.81 4.18
C TYR A 237 3.50 -2.01 4.32
N SER A 238 3.93 -1.77 5.56
CA SER A 238 5.19 -1.11 5.91
C SER A 238 6.10 -2.11 6.59
N ALA A 239 7.22 -2.48 5.97
CA ALA A 239 8.24 -3.26 6.67
C ALA A 239 8.72 -2.51 7.92
N PHE A 240 8.66 -3.16 9.08
CA PHE A 240 9.24 -2.64 10.30
C PHE A 240 10.74 -2.37 10.10
N MET A 241 11.16 -1.19 10.50
CA MET A 241 12.56 -0.79 10.57
C MET A 241 12.83 -0.28 11.98
N PRO A 242 13.85 -0.80 12.68
CA PRO A 242 14.22 -0.30 13.99
C PRO A 242 14.61 1.17 13.90
N ILE A 243 14.25 1.93 14.93
CA ILE A 243 14.54 3.35 15.06
C ILE A 243 15.29 3.54 16.35
N MET A 244 16.39 4.29 16.29
CA MET A 244 17.17 4.61 17.48
C MET A 244 16.33 5.33 18.53
N ASP A 245 16.59 5.03 19.81
CA ASP A 245 15.87 5.55 20.97
C ASP A 245 14.38 5.17 20.97
N THR A 246 14.10 3.90 20.62
CA THR A 246 12.77 3.30 20.72
C THR A 246 12.84 1.91 21.37
N PRO A 247 11.76 1.45 22.04
CA PRO A 247 11.77 0.12 22.67
C PRO A 247 11.99 -1.06 21.72
N LEU A 248 11.84 -0.85 20.41
CA LEU A 248 12.11 -1.86 19.38
C LEU A 248 13.41 -1.60 18.60
N GLU A 249 14.32 -0.75 19.11
CA GLU A 249 15.59 -0.45 18.46
C GLU A 249 16.44 -1.69 18.18
N GLU A 250 16.51 -2.63 19.13
CA GLU A 250 17.32 -3.85 19.02
C GLU A 250 16.64 -4.98 18.23
N MET A 251 15.40 -4.76 17.77
CA MET A 251 14.69 -5.76 16.99
C MET A 251 15.21 -5.79 15.54
N PRO A 252 15.38 -6.97 14.94
CA PRO A 252 15.83 -7.06 13.55
C PRO A 252 14.80 -6.41 12.62
N PRO A 253 15.26 -5.72 11.54
CA PRO A 253 14.35 -5.16 10.55
C PRO A 253 13.56 -6.27 9.85
N CYS A 254 12.32 -5.96 9.49
CA CYS A 254 11.51 -6.85 8.67
C CYS A 254 12.15 -7.00 7.28
N PRO A 255 12.33 -8.23 6.76
CA PRO A 255 12.88 -8.42 5.43
C PRO A 255 12.04 -7.69 4.37
N LEU A 256 12.67 -6.84 3.54
CA LEU A 256 11.96 -6.09 2.49
C LEU A 256 11.28 -7.02 1.46
N LEU A 257 11.80 -8.25 1.31
CA LEU A 257 11.18 -9.27 0.49
C LEU A 257 9.83 -9.73 1.05
N ARG A 258 9.69 -9.81 2.39
CA ARG A 258 8.42 -10.14 3.05
C ARG A 258 7.35 -9.09 2.74
N GLU A 259 7.69 -7.80 2.90
CA GLU A 259 6.81 -6.68 2.49
C GLU A 259 6.40 -6.82 1.02
N PHE A 260 7.36 -7.11 0.13
CA PHE A 260 7.06 -7.29 -1.29
C PHE A 260 6.13 -8.48 -1.56
N ARG A 261 6.33 -9.62 -0.88
CA ARG A 261 5.47 -10.81 -0.98
C ARG A 261 4.05 -10.52 -0.53
N LEU A 262 3.86 -9.73 0.54
CA LEU A 262 2.53 -9.28 0.97
C LEU A 262 1.85 -8.44 -0.10
N TYR A 263 2.55 -7.49 -0.74
CA TYR A 263 1.99 -6.72 -1.85
C TYR A 263 1.62 -7.61 -3.05
N GLN A 264 2.42 -8.63 -3.37
CA GLN A 264 2.11 -9.57 -4.44
C GLN A 264 0.85 -10.39 -4.11
N ALA A 265 0.76 -10.94 -2.90
CA ALA A 265 -0.40 -11.70 -2.46
C ALA A 265 -1.67 -10.84 -2.38
N ASP A 266 -1.57 -9.62 -1.84
CA ASP A 266 -2.66 -8.63 -1.82
C ASP A 266 -3.19 -8.32 -3.23
N PHE A 267 -2.30 -8.23 -4.22
CA PHE A 267 -2.70 -8.02 -5.59
C PHE A 267 -3.48 -9.21 -6.16
N LEU A 268 -3.10 -10.44 -5.81
CA LEU A 268 -3.86 -11.63 -6.19
C LEU A 268 -5.27 -11.61 -5.58
N LEU A 269 -5.40 -11.23 -4.31
CA LEU A 269 -6.71 -11.09 -3.65
C LEU A 269 -7.57 -10.05 -4.37
N ARG A 270 -7.03 -8.85 -4.60
CA ARG A 270 -7.82 -7.73 -5.17
C ARG A 270 -8.13 -7.84 -6.65
N LYS A 271 -7.24 -8.44 -7.44
CA LYS A 271 -7.30 -8.35 -8.92
C LYS A 271 -7.41 -9.71 -9.62
N TYR A 272 -7.11 -10.82 -8.94
CA TYR A 272 -7.08 -12.16 -9.53
C TYR A 272 -8.16 -13.08 -8.95
N GLY A 273 -8.99 -12.57 -8.03
CA GLY A 273 -10.07 -13.33 -7.40
C GLY A 273 -9.56 -14.44 -6.48
N PHE A 274 -8.31 -14.34 -6.00
CA PHE A 274 -7.82 -15.27 -4.98
C PHE A 274 -8.54 -15.02 -3.66
N VAL A 275 -8.74 -16.08 -2.90
CA VAL A 275 -9.09 -15.99 -1.48
C VAL A 275 -7.87 -16.36 -0.61
N PRO A 276 -7.80 -15.90 0.66
CA PRO A 276 -6.62 -16.16 1.49
C PRO A 276 -6.26 -17.64 1.64
N GLU A 277 -7.24 -18.54 1.65
CA GLU A 277 -7.06 -19.98 1.78
C GLU A 277 -6.29 -20.59 0.60
N GLU A 278 -6.31 -19.94 -0.56
CA GLU A 278 -5.55 -20.35 -1.74
C GLU A 278 -4.08 -19.92 -1.66
N LEU A 279 -3.72 -18.96 -0.81
CA LEU A 279 -2.35 -18.44 -0.81
C LEU A 279 -1.35 -19.49 -0.28
N PRO A 280 -0.13 -19.55 -0.82
CA PRO A 280 0.80 -20.66 -0.55
C PRO A 280 1.52 -20.51 0.79
N PHE A 281 0.81 -20.33 1.91
CA PHE A 281 1.42 -20.24 3.24
C PHE A 281 2.17 -21.50 3.63
N ASP A 282 3.29 -21.36 4.34
CA ASP A 282 3.96 -22.48 4.99
C ASP A 282 3.21 -22.93 6.27
N GLN A 283 3.77 -23.91 6.97
CA GLN A 283 3.21 -24.42 8.23
C GLN A 283 3.17 -23.37 9.35
N ARG A 284 4.01 -22.32 9.26
CA ARG A 284 4.06 -21.20 10.21
C ARG A 284 3.17 -20.04 9.79
N GLY A 285 2.42 -20.16 8.69
CA GLY A 285 1.51 -19.14 8.20
C GLY A 285 2.16 -18.01 7.39
N ASN A 286 3.40 -18.19 6.92
CA ASN A 286 4.12 -17.17 6.17
C ASN A 286 4.23 -17.50 4.68
N LEU A 287 4.36 -16.46 3.84
CA LEU A 287 4.55 -16.62 2.40
C LEU A 287 5.97 -17.12 2.09
N PRO A 288 6.14 -17.97 1.06
CA PRO A 288 7.45 -18.41 0.62
C PRO A 288 8.30 -17.21 0.16
N GLN A 289 9.54 -17.16 0.60
CA GLN A 289 10.47 -16.12 0.18
C GLN A 289 11.13 -16.46 -1.16
N ASN A 290 11.33 -17.74 -1.43
CA ASN A 290 12.04 -18.26 -2.60
C ASN A 290 11.19 -18.40 -3.88
N CYS A 291 9.90 -18.08 -3.85
CA CYS A 291 9.04 -18.01 -5.03
C CYS A 291 7.96 -16.95 -4.83
N ASP A 292 7.43 -16.37 -5.91
CA ASP A 292 6.30 -15.45 -5.79
C ASP A 292 5.00 -16.20 -5.44
N PRO A 293 3.99 -15.52 -4.84
CA PRO A 293 2.78 -16.20 -4.38
C PRO A 293 1.96 -16.89 -5.48
N LYS A 294 1.99 -16.40 -6.72
CA LYS A 294 1.21 -16.98 -7.82
C LYS A 294 1.85 -18.27 -8.32
N LEU A 295 3.17 -18.26 -8.50
CA LEU A 295 3.93 -19.46 -8.80
C LEU A 295 3.82 -20.48 -7.66
N GLY A 296 3.96 -20.03 -6.41
CA GLY A 296 3.82 -20.89 -5.23
C GLY A 296 2.46 -21.59 -5.15
N TRP A 297 1.38 -20.89 -5.49
CA TRP A 297 0.05 -21.51 -5.63
C TRP A 297 0.02 -22.54 -6.76
N ALA A 298 0.51 -22.18 -7.94
CA ALA A 298 0.46 -23.05 -9.11
C ALA A 298 1.22 -24.37 -8.90
N LEU A 299 2.40 -24.32 -8.27
CA LEU A 299 3.19 -25.51 -7.94
C LEU A 299 2.52 -26.43 -6.91
N ARG A 300 1.62 -25.89 -6.08
CA ARG A 300 0.85 -26.68 -5.10
C ARG A 300 -0.48 -27.22 -5.65
N ASN A 301 -0.86 -26.83 -6.86
CA ASN A 301 -2.09 -27.27 -7.52
C ASN A 301 -1.76 -27.87 -8.91
N PRO A 302 -0.90 -28.90 -8.99
CA PRO A 302 -0.47 -29.46 -10.27
C PRO A 302 -1.63 -30.07 -11.07
N ASP A 303 -2.69 -30.50 -10.41
CA ASP A 303 -3.93 -31.03 -10.98
C ASP A 303 -4.70 -30.00 -11.84
N LYS A 304 -4.47 -28.70 -11.62
CA LYS A 304 -5.08 -27.61 -12.40
C LYS A 304 -4.32 -27.26 -13.68
N PHE A 305 -3.20 -27.92 -13.94
CA PHE A 305 -2.31 -27.63 -15.06
C PHE A 305 -1.97 -28.90 -15.85
N PRO A 306 -1.64 -28.77 -17.15
CA PRO A 306 -1.56 -27.54 -17.93
C PRO A 306 -2.93 -27.03 -18.39
N ILE A 307 -3.04 -25.71 -18.58
CA ILE A 307 -4.24 -25.04 -19.09
C ILE A 307 -4.13 -24.85 -20.62
N GLU A 308 -5.14 -25.27 -21.38
CA GLU A 308 -5.18 -25.06 -22.84
C GLU A 308 -5.57 -23.62 -23.18
N VAL A 309 -4.60 -22.83 -23.64
CA VAL A 309 -4.75 -21.38 -23.90
C VAL A 309 -5.84 -21.07 -24.91
N ASN A 310 -6.09 -21.94 -25.87
CA ASN A 310 -7.12 -21.72 -26.89
C ASN A 310 -8.56 -21.98 -26.39
N LYS A 311 -8.73 -22.57 -25.21
CA LYS A 311 -10.03 -22.94 -24.64
C LYS A 311 -10.32 -22.21 -23.32
N ALA A 312 -9.31 -22.05 -22.47
CA ALA A 312 -9.42 -21.53 -21.11
C ALA A 312 -10.12 -20.17 -21.03
N ASP A 313 -10.97 -19.94 -20.04
CA ASP A 313 -11.57 -18.63 -19.85
C ASP A 313 -10.57 -17.60 -19.28
N PHE A 314 -11.03 -16.37 -19.08
CA PHE A 314 -10.20 -15.30 -18.53
C PHE A 314 -9.65 -15.62 -17.14
N TRP A 315 -10.49 -16.19 -16.27
CA TRP A 315 -10.15 -16.47 -14.89
C TRP A 315 -9.15 -17.63 -14.78
N GLU A 316 -9.29 -18.64 -15.62
CA GLU A 316 -8.30 -19.71 -15.78
C GLU A 316 -6.96 -19.17 -16.28
N LEU A 317 -6.97 -18.31 -17.32
CA LEU A 317 -5.74 -17.74 -17.89
C LEU A 317 -4.97 -16.88 -16.89
N ILE A 318 -5.66 -16.02 -16.14
CA ILE A 318 -4.98 -15.18 -15.14
C ILE A 318 -4.47 -16.00 -13.95
N ARG A 319 -4.80 -17.28 -13.80
CA ARG A 319 -4.22 -18.14 -12.76
C ARG A 319 -2.86 -18.72 -13.16
N VAL A 320 -2.54 -18.76 -14.46
CA VAL A 320 -1.27 -19.25 -15.00
C VAL A 320 -0.09 -18.31 -14.66
N PRO A 321 1.01 -18.77 -14.03
CA PRO A 321 2.22 -17.98 -13.86
C PRO A 321 2.72 -17.38 -15.18
N GLY A 322 3.13 -16.11 -15.18
CA GLY A 322 3.55 -15.40 -16.40
C GLY A 322 2.42 -14.84 -17.29
N ILE A 323 1.15 -15.18 -17.03
CA ILE A 323 0.00 -14.54 -17.70
C ILE A 323 -0.68 -13.58 -16.72
N GLY A 324 -0.72 -12.28 -17.05
CA GLY A 324 -1.43 -11.26 -16.28
C GLY A 324 -2.80 -10.94 -16.90
N ARG A 325 -3.53 -9.98 -16.31
CA ARG A 325 -4.87 -9.57 -16.79
C ARG A 325 -4.84 -9.03 -18.22
N ILE A 326 -3.92 -8.10 -18.51
CA ILE A 326 -3.73 -7.55 -19.87
C ILE A 326 -3.39 -8.65 -20.88
N SER A 327 -2.47 -9.56 -20.55
CA SER A 327 -2.11 -10.62 -21.49
C SER A 327 -3.24 -11.64 -21.64
N ALA A 328 -3.99 -11.97 -20.59
CA ALA A 328 -5.17 -12.82 -20.68
C ALA A 328 -6.28 -12.20 -21.59
N GLU A 329 -6.54 -10.90 -21.47
CA GLU A 329 -7.46 -10.18 -22.38
C GLU A 329 -6.98 -10.25 -23.83
N ARG A 330 -5.69 -9.99 -24.05
CA ARG A 330 -5.07 -10.09 -25.39
C ARG A 330 -5.14 -11.51 -25.95
N ILE A 331 -4.94 -12.53 -25.12
CA ILE A 331 -5.08 -13.95 -25.50
C ILE A 331 -6.51 -14.25 -25.97
N ILE A 332 -7.51 -13.85 -25.18
CA ILE A 332 -8.93 -14.08 -25.52
C ILE A 332 -9.32 -13.38 -26.81
N SER A 333 -8.84 -12.16 -27.01
CA SER A 333 -9.10 -11.40 -28.23
C SER A 333 -8.42 -12.04 -29.45
N ALA A 334 -7.14 -12.42 -29.31
CA ALA A 334 -6.35 -12.97 -30.41
C ALA A 334 -6.88 -14.34 -30.88
N ARG A 335 -7.26 -15.23 -29.96
CA ARG A 335 -7.73 -16.59 -30.30
C ARG A 335 -9.07 -16.67 -31.03
N ARG A 336 -9.78 -15.54 -31.14
CA ARG A 336 -10.98 -15.41 -32.00
C ARG A 336 -10.61 -15.34 -33.48
N ARG A 337 -9.39 -14.91 -33.80
CA ARG A 337 -8.87 -14.80 -35.16
C ARG A 337 -7.98 -15.99 -35.50
N ASP A 338 -6.95 -16.22 -34.68
CA ASP A 338 -5.94 -17.24 -34.93
C ASP A 338 -5.68 -18.09 -33.68
N LYS A 339 -5.57 -19.41 -33.84
CA LYS A 339 -5.21 -20.30 -32.73
C LYS A 339 -3.73 -20.15 -32.37
N PHE A 340 -3.44 -20.19 -31.07
CA PHE A 340 -2.08 -20.29 -30.56
C PHE A 340 -1.56 -21.72 -30.76
N VAL A 341 -0.50 -21.87 -31.54
CA VAL A 341 0.15 -23.15 -31.85
C VAL A 341 1.61 -23.18 -31.40
N ASN A 342 2.21 -22.03 -31.06
CA ASN A 342 3.58 -21.94 -30.57
C ASN A 342 3.78 -20.83 -29.52
N LEU A 343 4.85 -20.94 -28.73
CA LEU A 343 5.14 -20.02 -27.62
C LEU A 343 5.42 -18.57 -28.07
N GLU A 344 5.89 -18.36 -29.31
CA GLU A 344 6.18 -17.03 -29.82
C GLU A 344 4.90 -16.20 -30.02
N GLN A 345 3.82 -16.84 -30.49
CA GLN A 345 2.51 -16.21 -30.53
C GLN A 345 2.04 -15.79 -29.13
N LEU A 346 2.24 -16.66 -28.12
CA LEU A 346 1.90 -16.34 -26.74
C LEU A 346 2.72 -15.15 -26.22
N ARG A 347 4.04 -15.09 -26.52
CA ARG A 347 4.92 -13.98 -26.14
C ARG A 347 4.43 -12.62 -26.65
N ARG A 348 3.90 -12.57 -27.89
CA ARG A 348 3.37 -11.33 -28.50
C ARG A 348 2.18 -10.72 -27.74
N THR A 349 1.51 -11.49 -26.90
CA THR A 349 0.44 -10.96 -26.02
C THR A 349 0.99 -10.18 -24.82
N GLY A 350 2.30 -10.27 -24.55
CA GLY A 350 2.95 -9.74 -23.35
C GLY A 350 3.02 -10.76 -22.21
N ALA A 351 2.64 -12.02 -22.43
CA ALA A 351 2.85 -13.09 -21.47
C ALA A 351 4.35 -13.41 -21.31
N VAL A 352 4.77 -13.63 -20.06
CA VAL A 352 6.14 -14.07 -19.75
C VAL A 352 6.24 -15.58 -19.94
N VAL A 353 6.54 -15.97 -21.17
CA VAL A 353 6.56 -17.37 -21.63
C VAL A 353 7.44 -18.27 -20.77
N ASP A 354 8.59 -17.78 -20.30
CA ASP A 354 9.50 -18.60 -19.50
C ASP A 354 8.87 -19.06 -18.17
N HIS A 355 7.92 -18.30 -17.63
CA HIS A 355 7.13 -18.72 -16.47
C HIS A 355 5.89 -19.53 -16.88
N ALA A 356 5.24 -19.19 -18.00
CA ALA A 356 3.97 -19.81 -18.40
C ALA A 356 4.12 -21.21 -19.02
N ARG A 357 5.22 -21.49 -19.71
CA ARG A 357 5.40 -22.68 -20.57
C ARG A 357 5.22 -24.04 -19.87
N ASN A 358 5.46 -24.09 -18.55
CA ASN A 358 5.29 -25.31 -17.75
C ASN A 358 3.85 -25.50 -17.25
N PHE A 359 2.96 -24.55 -17.52
CA PHE A 359 1.59 -24.51 -17.01
C PHE A 359 0.54 -24.42 -18.12
N VAL A 360 0.94 -24.48 -19.40
CA VAL A 360 0.03 -24.31 -20.53
C VAL A 360 0.25 -25.32 -21.65
N THR A 361 -0.82 -25.63 -22.36
CA THR A 361 -0.75 -26.22 -23.70
C THR A 361 -1.21 -25.21 -24.75
N LEU A 362 -0.65 -25.34 -25.95
CA LEU A 362 -1.06 -24.59 -27.14
C LEU A 362 -1.47 -25.58 -28.23
N GLY A 363 -2.76 -25.70 -28.47
CA GLY A 363 -3.29 -26.66 -29.45
C GLY A 363 -3.01 -28.11 -29.05
N GLY A 364 -3.07 -28.41 -27.75
CA GLY A 364 -2.75 -29.72 -27.17
C GLY A 364 -1.25 -30.01 -27.00
N ARG A 365 -0.36 -29.14 -27.50
CA ARG A 365 1.09 -29.33 -27.34
C ARG A 365 1.60 -28.68 -26.05
N PHE A 366 2.30 -29.48 -25.23
CA PHE A 366 2.99 -29.02 -24.03
C PHE A 366 4.44 -28.61 -24.33
N TYR A 367 4.97 -27.61 -23.62
CA TYR A 367 6.29 -27.01 -23.87
C TYR A 367 7.18 -26.96 -22.61
N PRO A 368 7.57 -28.13 -22.06
CA PRO A 368 8.38 -28.16 -20.85
C PRO A 368 9.71 -27.42 -21.05
N ALA A 369 10.19 -26.73 -20.02
CA ALA A 369 11.55 -26.20 -20.03
C ALA A 369 12.55 -27.35 -20.14
N SER A 370 13.50 -27.27 -21.07
CA SER A 370 14.64 -28.21 -21.11
C SER A 370 15.44 -28.04 -19.82
N GLY A 371 15.69 -29.15 -19.11
CA GLY A 371 16.29 -29.14 -17.78
C GLY A 371 17.56 -28.29 -17.68
N LYS A 372 17.68 -27.57 -16.55
CA LYS A 372 18.70 -26.58 -16.13
C LYS A 372 18.52 -25.14 -16.65
N LYS A 373 17.80 -24.34 -15.87
CA LYS A 373 18.20 -22.95 -15.57
C LYS A 373 18.18 -22.71 -14.07
N ARG A 374 19.26 -22.10 -13.56
CA ARG A 374 19.53 -21.76 -12.14
C ARG A 374 18.33 -21.02 -11.53
N GLY A 375 17.97 -21.36 -10.30
CA GLY A 375 16.79 -20.91 -9.57
C GLY A 375 16.66 -19.40 -9.30
N ASP A 376 17.47 -18.55 -9.94
CA ASP A 376 17.46 -17.10 -9.71
C ASP A 376 16.58 -16.31 -10.69
N ASP A 377 16.35 -16.80 -11.91
CA ASP A 377 15.59 -16.08 -12.94
C ASP A 377 14.07 -16.31 -12.88
N ILE A 378 13.64 -17.47 -12.38
CA ILE A 378 12.20 -17.80 -12.25
C ILE A 378 11.53 -16.94 -11.15
N ASN A 379 12.34 -16.33 -10.27
CA ASN A 379 11.88 -15.65 -9.06
C ASN A 379 11.55 -14.17 -9.21
N ARG A 380 11.66 -13.64 -10.43
CA ARG A 380 11.30 -12.27 -10.77
C ARG A 380 10.06 -12.26 -11.65
N GLN A 381 8.92 -12.75 -11.13
CA GLN A 381 7.64 -12.22 -11.61
C GLN A 381 7.57 -10.74 -11.18
N LEU A 382 8.21 -9.89 -11.98
CA LEU A 382 8.05 -8.46 -11.94
C LEU A 382 6.65 -8.19 -12.49
N PHE A 383 5.71 -7.98 -11.58
CA PHE A 383 4.51 -7.22 -11.90
C PHE A 383 4.96 -5.94 -12.62
N LEU A 384 4.50 -5.76 -13.86
CA LEU A 384 4.47 -4.45 -14.47
C LEU A 384 3.55 -3.61 -13.59
N TRP A 385 4.14 -2.61 -12.93
CA TRP A 385 3.52 -1.63 -12.03
C TRP A 385 2.42 -0.78 -12.69
N GLU A 386 2.00 -1.12 -13.91
CA GLU A 386 1.12 -0.34 -14.77
C GLU A 386 -0.36 -0.44 -14.39
N GLU A 387 -0.74 -1.32 -13.45
CA GLU A 387 -2.13 -1.44 -12.94
C GLU A 387 -2.33 -1.03 -11.45
N LEU A 388 -1.32 -0.44 -10.82
CA LEU A 388 -1.51 0.35 -9.58
C LEU A 388 -1.80 1.80 -9.92
#